data_AF-A0A353JB73-F1
#
_entry.id   AF-A0A353JB73-F1
#
_cell.length_a   1.000
_cell.length_b   1.000
_cell.length_c   1.000
_cell.angle_alpha   90.00
_cell.angle_beta   90.00
_cell.angle_gamma   90.00
#
_symmetry.space_group_name_H-M   'P 1'
#
loop_
_entity.id
_entity.type
_entity.pdbx_description
1 polymer ?
#
loop_
_entity_poly.entity_id
_entity_poly.type
_entity_poly.pdbx_seq_one_letter_code
_entity_poly.pdbx_strand_id
1 'polypeptide(L)'
;MKNFKLVLKSLINNEACVEGGRHRPWWIALIMLFISMVLSIVPVFYQTFVKTGSDFISSQTYNLDIGLLKFNEQLETHNIDMIVTSVEGDSNYLEVDEEKWNSTFTYVDPRNNQYHAYQHVNEAGQIDLDVYYVKDLTTTIISEINNNVPVYGNEEDKTLITDWGKRDHSFIVFGKYEVVAYAYNVGKSTAIGSSYGDYKNMEAGTNVRSLSTVQINEETTLKLNDVNASNFTQYKDGFWNNWKEFFNKAYLYNRGELTWRTTLLMFGINLALTIFMGLMIFLLTRGKTNPFRIYKFMECEFISGWTTLAPG
;
A
#
# COMPACT_ATOMS: atom_id res chain seq x y z
N MET A 1 -3.19 -43.33 13.57
CA MET A 1 -4.66 -43.54 13.46
C MET A 1 -5.45 -43.06 14.69
N LYS A 2 -5.38 -43.69 15.88
CA LYS A 2 -6.26 -43.33 17.03
C LYS A 2 -6.33 -41.82 17.34
N ASN A 3 -5.20 -41.13 17.49
CA ASN A 3 -5.18 -39.69 17.78
C ASN A 3 -5.80 -38.84 16.65
N PHE A 4 -5.53 -39.18 15.38
CA PHE A 4 -6.13 -38.51 14.22
C PHE A 4 -7.66 -38.64 14.18
N LYS A 5 -8.20 -39.82 14.55
CA LYS A 5 -9.65 -40.02 14.71
C LYS A 5 -10.25 -39.23 15.89
N LEU A 6 -9.45 -38.86 16.90
CA LEU A 6 -9.88 -37.96 17.97
C LEU A 6 -9.85 -36.49 17.51
N VAL A 7 -8.80 -36.08 16.80
CA VAL A 7 -8.68 -34.73 16.18
C VAL A 7 -9.84 -34.42 15.24
N LEU A 8 -10.23 -35.37 14.38
CA LEU A 8 -11.41 -35.23 13.52
C LEU A 8 -12.74 -35.25 14.31
N LYS A 9 -12.76 -35.79 15.54
CA LYS A 9 -13.94 -35.75 16.42
C LYS A 9 -14.06 -34.44 17.20
N SER A 10 -12.95 -33.81 17.61
CA SER A 10 -12.98 -32.50 18.28
C SER A 10 -13.51 -31.36 17.40
N LEU A 11 -13.57 -31.57 16.08
CA LEU A 11 -14.27 -30.67 15.16
C LEU A 11 -15.81 -30.63 15.35
N ILE A 12 -16.40 -31.62 16.03
CA ILE A 12 -17.87 -31.83 16.08
C ILE A 12 -18.38 -32.18 17.49
N ASN A 13 -17.55 -32.74 18.38
CA ASN A 13 -17.96 -33.12 19.74
C ASN A 13 -17.01 -32.57 20.82
N ASN A 14 -17.56 -31.71 21.69
CA ASN A 14 -16.90 -31.13 22.87
C ASN A 14 -16.29 -32.19 23.82
N GLU A 15 -16.88 -33.37 23.94
CA GLU A 15 -16.32 -34.47 24.75
C GLU A 15 -14.94 -34.91 24.22
N ALA A 16 -14.72 -34.88 22.89
CA ALA A 16 -13.44 -35.22 22.29
C ALA A 16 -12.39 -34.14 22.57
N CYS A 17 -12.79 -32.87 22.70
CA CYS A 17 -11.93 -31.77 23.14
C CYS A 17 -11.54 -31.93 24.63
N VAL A 18 -12.49 -32.35 25.47
CA VAL A 18 -12.26 -32.63 26.91
C VAL A 18 -11.38 -33.88 27.11
N GLU A 19 -11.61 -34.95 26.38
CA GLU A 19 -10.73 -36.13 26.37
C GLU A 19 -9.33 -35.76 25.86
N GLY A 20 -9.27 -34.95 24.80
CA GLY A 20 -8.08 -34.38 24.21
C GLY A 20 -7.21 -33.62 25.21
N GLY A 21 -7.72 -32.50 25.73
CA GLY A 21 -6.97 -31.60 26.62
C GLY A 21 -6.61 -32.20 27.98
N ARG A 22 -7.30 -33.24 28.46
CA ARG A 22 -7.04 -33.86 29.76
C ARG A 22 -6.24 -35.16 29.73
N HIS A 23 -6.33 -35.93 28.64
CA HIS A 23 -5.80 -37.30 28.59
C HIS A 23 -4.87 -37.57 27.39
N ARG A 24 -4.60 -36.57 26.55
CA ARG A 24 -3.63 -36.66 25.46
C ARG A 24 -2.41 -35.76 25.72
N PRO A 25 -1.26 -36.02 25.08
CA PRO A 25 -0.07 -35.18 25.23
C PRO A 25 -0.34 -33.72 24.86
N TRP A 26 0.12 -32.80 25.73
CA TRP A 26 -0.01 -31.35 25.59
C TRP A 26 0.40 -30.80 24.21
N TRP A 27 1.43 -31.38 23.59
CA TRP A 27 1.92 -30.97 22.28
C TRP A 27 0.88 -31.13 21.16
N ILE A 28 -0.12 -32.01 21.29
CA ILE A 28 -1.21 -32.12 20.30
C ILE A 28 -2.11 -30.88 20.35
N ALA A 29 -2.38 -30.35 21.55
CA ALA A 29 -3.16 -29.11 21.70
C ALA A 29 -2.42 -27.92 21.06
N LEU A 30 -1.10 -27.84 21.24
CA LEU A 30 -0.28 -26.79 20.63
C LEU A 30 -0.17 -26.93 19.10
N ILE A 31 -0.08 -28.15 18.56
CA ILE A 31 -0.08 -28.36 17.10
C ILE A 31 -1.42 -27.91 16.50
N MET A 32 -2.56 -28.21 17.14
CA MET A 32 -3.87 -27.78 16.62
C MET A 32 -4.08 -26.28 16.73
N LEU A 33 -3.69 -25.67 17.86
CA LEU A 33 -3.63 -24.22 18.03
C LEU A 33 -2.79 -23.56 16.92
N PHE A 34 -1.58 -24.06 16.66
CA PHE A 34 -0.71 -23.53 15.62
C PHE A 34 -1.29 -23.68 14.22
N ILE A 35 -1.84 -24.85 13.88
CA ILE A 35 -2.49 -25.09 12.57
C ILE A 35 -3.72 -24.18 12.40
N SER A 36 -4.53 -23.99 13.45
CA SER A 36 -5.68 -23.08 13.42
C SER A 36 -5.24 -21.63 13.14
N MET A 37 -4.24 -21.14 13.87
CA MET A 37 -3.70 -19.79 13.66
C MET A 37 -3.09 -19.61 12.27
N VAL A 38 -2.40 -20.62 11.71
CA VAL A 38 -1.91 -20.56 10.33
C VAL A 38 -3.09 -20.47 9.34
N LEU A 39 -4.07 -21.37 9.45
CA LEU A 39 -5.23 -21.41 8.56
C LEU A 39 -6.06 -20.12 8.60
N SER A 40 -6.27 -19.53 9.77
CA SER A 40 -7.08 -18.31 9.92
C SER A 40 -6.42 -17.05 9.37
N ILE A 41 -5.08 -17.04 9.19
CA ILE A 41 -4.35 -15.90 8.65
C ILE A 41 -4.15 -15.98 7.13
N VAL A 42 -4.22 -17.17 6.51
CA VAL A 42 -4.09 -17.32 5.03
C VAL A 42 -4.95 -16.32 4.24
N PRO A 43 -6.24 -16.09 4.54
CA PRO A 43 -7.05 -15.12 3.81
C PRO A 43 -6.54 -13.67 3.96
N VAL A 44 -6.09 -13.29 5.16
CA VAL A 44 -5.61 -11.94 5.46
C VAL A 44 -4.24 -11.69 4.81
N PHE A 45 -3.31 -12.65 4.93
CA PHE A 45 -2.02 -12.62 4.25
C PHE A 45 -2.20 -12.48 2.74
N TYR A 46 -3.09 -13.27 2.14
CA TYR A 46 -3.38 -13.17 0.72
C TYR A 46 -3.94 -11.79 0.35
N GLN A 47 -4.93 -11.28 1.09
CA GLN A 47 -5.54 -9.96 0.85
C GLN A 47 -4.57 -8.77 0.95
N THR A 48 -3.52 -8.85 1.77
CA THR A 48 -2.46 -7.81 1.80
C THR A 48 -1.38 -8.06 0.76
N PHE A 49 -1.02 -9.32 0.50
CA PHE A 49 0.07 -9.69 -0.41
C PHE A 49 -0.26 -9.43 -1.89
N VAL A 50 -1.53 -9.57 -2.31
CA VAL A 50 -1.93 -9.33 -3.72
C VAL A 50 -2.13 -7.86 -4.09
N LYS A 51 -2.13 -6.93 -3.12
CA LYS A 51 -2.26 -5.49 -3.41
C LYS A 51 -1.12 -5.01 -4.32
N THR A 52 -1.41 -4.03 -5.16
CA THR A 52 -0.42 -3.46 -6.08
C THR A 52 -0.27 -1.96 -5.81
N GLY A 53 0.95 -1.44 -5.95
CA GLY A 53 1.19 0.01 -5.82
C GLY A 53 0.46 0.82 -6.88
N SER A 54 0.05 0.17 -7.99
CA SER A 54 -0.74 0.73 -9.08
C SER A 54 -2.26 0.65 -8.89
N ASP A 55 -2.77 0.08 -7.78
CA ASP A 55 -4.22 -0.11 -7.58
C ASP A 55 -4.98 1.23 -7.69
N PHE A 56 -4.40 2.33 -7.18
CA PHE A 56 -4.97 3.68 -7.26
C PHE A 56 -5.11 4.25 -8.68
N ILE A 57 -4.34 3.74 -9.66
CA ILE A 57 -4.37 4.14 -11.08
C ILE A 57 -4.93 3.04 -12.01
N SER A 58 -5.49 1.98 -11.43
CA SER A 58 -6.15 0.90 -12.16
C SER A 58 -7.61 1.19 -12.54
N SER A 59 -8.20 2.23 -11.96
CA SER A 59 -9.58 2.68 -12.20
C SER A 59 -9.67 3.75 -13.29
N GLN A 60 -10.79 4.48 -13.41
CA GLN A 60 -10.84 5.66 -14.28
C GLN A 60 -9.76 6.66 -13.84
N THR A 61 -8.94 7.11 -14.80
CA THR A 61 -7.71 7.85 -14.55
C THR A 61 -7.90 9.36 -14.45
N TYR A 62 -9.05 9.88 -14.92
CA TYR A 62 -9.42 11.30 -14.85
C TYR A 62 -8.27 12.23 -15.25
N ASN A 63 -7.74 12.00 -16.46
CA ASN A 63 -6.62 12.71 -17.10
C ASN A 63 -5.24 12.55 -16.45
N LEU A 64 -5.09 11.81 -15.33
CA LEU A 64 -3.78 11.51 -14.73
C LEU A 64 -2.81 10.83 -15.73
N ASP A 65 -3.33 10.03 -16.65
CA ASP A 65 -2.58 9.41 -17.74
C ASP A 65 -2.08 10.41 -18.79
N ILE A 66 -2.81 11.51 -19.00
CA ILE A 66 -2.40 12.62 -19.87
C ILE A 66 -1.38 13.49 -19.13
N GLY A 67 -1.65 13.86 -17.87
CA GLY A 67 -0.73 14.62 -17.04
C GLY A 67 0.62 13.94 -16.83
N LEU A 68 0.64 12.61 -16.61
CA LEU A 68 1.88 11.84 -16.51
C LEU A 68 2.62 11.74 -17.85
N LEU A 69 1.90 11.59 -18.98
CA LEU A 69 2.53 11.67 -20.29
C LEU A 69 3.19 13.03 -20.49
N LYS A 70 2.47 14.13 -20.25
CA LYS A 70 3.00 15.50 -20.38
C LYS A 70 4.13 15.81 -19.41
N PHE A 71 4.13 15.24 -18.20
CA PHE A 71 5.28 15.30 -17.29
C PHE A 71 6.52 14.65 -17.90
N ASN A 72 6.41 13.43 -18.45
CA ASN A 72 7.52 12.78 -19.17
C ASN A 72 7.98 13.60 -20.39
N GLU A 73 7.08 14.23 -21.16
CA GLU A 73 7.46 15.15 -22.25
C GLU A 73 8.33 16.31 -21.75
N GLN A 74 8.02 16.87 -20.57
CA GLN A 74 8.84 17.95 -19.97
C GLN A 74 10.20 17.47 -19.47
N LEU A 75 10.27 16.27 -18.87
CA LEU A 75 11.54 15.67 -18.45
C LEU A 75 12.49 15.44 -19.64
N GLU A 76 11.97 14.96 -20.76
CA GLU A 76 12.74 14.82 -22.01
C GLU A 76 13.16 16.18 -22.57
N THR A 77 12.21 17.12 -22.71
CA THR A 77 12.44 18.45 -23.30
C THR A 77 13.51 19.25 -22.57
N HIS A 78 13.50 19.22 -21.23
CA HIS A 78 14.47 19.94 -20.40
C HIS A 78 15.69 19.08 -20.01
N ASN A 79 15.75 17.81 -20.47
CA ASN A 79 16.78 16.84 -20.12
C ASN A 79 16.95 16.68 -18.60
N ILE A 80 15.84 16.60 -17.86
CA ILE A 80 15.83 16.40 -16.40
C ILE A 80 15.88 14.90 -16.12
N ASP A 81 16.87 14.50 -15.33
CA ASP A 81 17.04 13.13 -14.88
C ASP A 81 16.56 12.96 -13.45
N MET A 82 15.89 11.83 -13.20
CA MET A 82 15.39 11.43 -11.89
C MET A 82 15.72 9.95 -11.73
N ILE A 83 16.95 9.67 -11.28
CA ILE A 83 17.58 8.36 -11.36
C ILE A 83 17.60 7.70 -9.99
N VAL A 84 17.24 6.42 -9.90
CA VAL A 84 17.41 5.63 -8.69
C VAL A 84 18.89 5.24 -8.56
N THR A 85 19.58 5.82 -7.59
CA THR A 85 20.98 5.51 -7.25
C THR A 85 21.03 4.67 -5.97
N SER A 86 22.00 3.76 -5.86
CA SER A 86 22.24 2.96 -4.65
C SER A 86 23.31 3.59 -3.76
N VAL A 87 23.19 3.42 -2.44
CA VAL A 87 24.29 3.69 -1.49
C VAL A 87 25.03 2.38 -1.24
N GLU A 88 26.36 2.41 -1.09
CA GLU A 88 27.10 1.24 -0.62
C GLU A 88 26.64 0.85 0.79
N GLY A 89 25.82 -0.20 0.88
CA GLY A 89 25.33 -0.77 2.13
C GLY A 89 23.95 -0.29 2.61
N ASP A 90 23.26 0.61 1.89
CA ASP A 90 21.92 1.08 2.30
C ASP A 90 20.98 1.35 1.11
N SER A 91 19.70 1.43 1.45
CA SER A 91 18.52 1.81 0.68
C SER A 91 18.79 2.73 -0.52
N ASN A 92 18.37 2.26 -1.69
CA ASN A 92 18.33 3.07 -2.91
C ASN A 92 17.53 4.38 -2.69
N TYR A 93 17.94 5.42 -3.41
CA TYR A 93 17.36 6.75 -3.32
C TYR A 93 17.19 7.36 -4.72
N LEU A 94 16.29 8.33 -4.86
CA LEU A 94 16.14 9.12 -6.07
C LEU A 94 17.13 10.29 -6.07
N GLU A 95 17.93 10.36 -7.12
CA GLU A 95 18.87 11.43 -7.43
C GLU A 95 18.25 12.34 -8.49
N VAL A 96 18.13 13.63 -8.15
CA VAL A 96 17.53 14.68 -8.98
C VAL A 96 18.38 15.94 -8.86
N ASP A 97 18.62 16.62 -9.97
CA ASP A 97 19.23 17.95 -9.99
C ASP A 97 18.23 19.00 -9.48
N GLU A 98 18.37 19.38 -8.21
CA GLU A 98 17.50 20.35 -7.51
C GLU A 98 17.54 21.76 -8.12
N GLU A 99 18.69 22.21 -8.60
CA GLU A 99 18.81 23.53 -9.22
C GLU A 99 18.10 23.55 -10.58
N LYS A 100 18.26 22.48 -11.36
CA LYS A 100 17.60 22.31 -12.64
C LYS A 100 16.10 22.05 -12.53
N TRP A 101 15.66 21.30 -11.51
CA TRP A 101 14.24 21.12 -11.20
C TRP A 101 13.58 22.46 -10.89
N ASN A 102 14.11 23.21 -9.92
CA ASN A 102 13.54 24.48 -9.47
C ASN A 102 13.56 25.58 -10.57
N SER A 103 14.62 25.62 -11.39
CA SER A 103 14.73 26.59 -12.49
C SER A 103 13.84 26.25 -13.71
N THR A 104 13.50 24.97 -13.91
CA THR A 104 12.58 24.55 -14.98
C THR A 104 11.13 24.67 -14.54
N PHE A 105 10.78 24.06 -13.40
CA PHE A 105 9.42 23.97 -12.89
C PHE A 105 9.15 25.12 -11.92
N THR A 106 8.89 26.30 -12.51
CA THR A 106 8.74 27.57 -11.77
C THR A 106 7.37 27.78 -11.11
N TYR A 107 6.42 26.85 -11.27
CA TYR A 107 5.21 26.83 -10.46
C TYR A 107 5.58 26.41 -9.03
N VAL A 108 5.69 27.41 -8.17
CA VAL A 108 5.73 27.23 -6.72
C VAL A 108 4.29 27.23 -6.22
N ASP A 109 3.94 26.29 -5.35
CA ASP A 109 2.61 26.25 -4.77
C ASP A 109 2.32 27.56 -3.99
N PRO A 110 1.27 28.35 -4.34
CA PRO A 110 0.99 29.64 -3.71
C PRO A 110 0.70 29.60 -2.20
N ARG A 111 0.55 28.40 -1.62
CA ARG A 111 0.30 28.15 -0.19
C ARG A 111 1.53 27.55 0.50
N ASN A 112 2.53 27.10 -0.25
CA ASN A 112 3.80 26.60 0.28
C ASN A 112 4.97 27.07 -0.61
N ASN A 113 5.41 28.31 -0.38
CA ASN A 113 6.44 29.05 -1.13
C ASN A 113 7.86 28.42 -1.11
N GLN A 114 7.99 27.15 -0.71
CA GLN A 114 9.24 26.39 -0.62
C GLN A 114 9.39 25.32 -1.71
N TYR A 115 8.28 24.87 -2.33
CA TYR A 115 8.28 23.68 -3.19
C TYR A 115 7.85 24.00 -4.63
N HIS A 116 8.75 23.70 -5.55
CA HIS A 116 8.58 23.76 -6.99
C HIS A 116 7.93 22.49 -7.53
N ALA A 117 6.93 22.63 -8.40
CA ALA A 117 6.23 21.53 -9.03
C ALA A 117 6.02 21.76 -10.52
N TYR A 118 6.02 20.66 -11.28
CA TYR A 118 5.37 20.63 -12.59
C TYR A 118 3.85 20.62 -12.39
N GLN A 119 3.12 21.43 -13.14
CA GLN A 119 1.66 21.46 -13.14
C GLN A 119 1.14 21.23 -14.56
N HIS A 120 0.27 20.22 -14.72
CA HIS A 120 -0.48 20.03 -15.97
C HIS A 120 -1.86 20.67 -15.87
N VAL A 121 -2.09 21.68 -16.71
CA VAL A 121 -3.40 22.30 -16.95
C VAL A 121 -3.89 21.85 -18.32
N ASN A 122 -5.16 21.42 -18.39
CA ASN A 122 -5.78 20.94 -19.63
C ASN A 122 -6.41 22.06 -20.47
N GLU A 123 -6.93 21.71 -21.65
CA GLU A 123 -7.56 22.66 -22.61
C GLU A 123 -8.78 23.41 -22.04
N ALA A 124 -9.38 22.91 -20.96
CA ALA A 124 -10.49 23.54 -20.25
C ALA A 124 -10.06 24.38 -19.03
N GLY A 125 -8.75 24.63 -18.86
CA GLY A 125 -8.19 25.44 -17.77
C GLY A 125 -8.09 24.72 -16.42
N GLN A 126 -8.46 23.44 -16.34
CA GLN A 126 -8.45 22.67 -15.09
C GLN A 126 -7.09 22.01 -14.88
N ILE A 127 -6.64 21.93 -13.62
CA ILE A 127 -5.44 21.19 -13.24
C ILE A 127 -5.78 19.70 -13.19
N ASP A 128 -5.05 18.88 -13.94
CA ASP A 128 -5.19 17.41 -13.89
C ASP A 128 -4.20 16.78 -12.88
N LEU A 129 -2.97 17.30 -12.86
CA LEU A 129 -1.84 16.74 -12.12
C LEU A 129 -0.84 17.82 -11.68
N ASP A 130 -0.47 17.81 -10.40
CA ASP A 130 0.79 18.41 -9.91
C ASP A 130 1.85 17.31 -9.65
N VAL A 131 3.11 17.57 -9.99
CA VAL A 131 4.26 16.72 -9.63
C VAL A 131 5.32 17.54 -8.91
N TYR A 132 5.58 17.19 -7.66
CA TYR A 132 6.55 17.83 -6.77
C TYR A 132 7.82 16.98 -6.65
N TYR A 133 8.98 17.62 -6.47
CA TYR A 133 10.16 16.97 -5.88
C TYR A 133 10.50 17.66 -4.54
N VAL A 134 10.67 16.86 -3.49
CA VAL A 134 10.97 17.32 -2.13
C VAL A 134 11.97 16.37 -1.48
N LYS A 135 13.25 16.70 -1.56
CA LYS A 135 14.39 15.92 -1.04
C LYS A 135 14.07 15.21 0.30
N ASP A 136 13.79 16.00 1.34
CA ASP A 136 13.51 15.53 2.70
C ASP A 136 11.99 15.47 2.95
N LEU A 137 11.32 14.55 2.25
CA LEU A 137 9.86 14.37 2.36
C LEU A 137 9.43 13.90 3.76
N THR A 138 8.28 14.39 4.22
CA THR A 138 7.67 14.03 5.50
C THR A 138 6.15 13.96 5.40
N THR A 139 5.51 13.26 6.33
CA THR A 139 4.05 13.20 6.45
C THR A 139 3.40 14.58 6.66
N THR A 140 4.11 15.53 7.29
CA THR A 140 3.67 16.92 7.40
C THR A 140 3.59 17.59 6.04
N ILE A 141 4.63 17.48 5.21
CA ILE A 141 4.68 18.08 3.87
C ILE A 141 3.61 17.45 2.95
N ILE A 142 3.43 16.12 3.01
CA ILE A 142 2.36 15.42 2.28
C ILE A 142 0.98 15.95 2.71
N SER A 143 0.77 16.17 4.02
CA SER A 143 -0.46 16.75 4.55
C SER A 143 -0.68 18.19 4.09
N GLU A 144 0.37 19.03 4.05
CA GLU A 144 0.30 20.41 3.55
C GLU A 144 -0.10 20.45 2.07
N ILE A 145 0.57 19.66 1.22
CA ILE A 145 0.29 19.53 -0.21
C ILE A 145 -1.15 19.05 -0.45
N ASN A 146 -1.66 18.12 0.38
CA ASN A 146 -2.99 17.53 0.24
C ASN A 146 -4.13 18.43 0.74
N ASN A 147 -3.94 19.10 1.88
CA ASN A 147 -5.03 19.72 2.65
C ASN A 147 -5.13 21.23 2.49
N ASN A 148 -4.12 21.91 1.95
CA ASN A 148 -4.14 23.35 1.76
C ASN A 148 -4.57 23.69 0.32
N VAL A 149 -5.88 23.72 0.04
CA VAL A 149 -6.58 24.13 -1.20
C VAL A 149 -6.74 25.66 -1.43
N PRO A 150 -6.41 26.36 -2.54
CA PRO A 150 -6.80 27.75 -2.71
C PRO A 150 -8.18 27.83 -3.40
N VAL A 151 -9.25 28.16 -2.65
CA VAL A 151 -10.57 28.35 -3.26
C VAL A 151 -10.65 29.76 -3.88
N TYR A 152 -10.20 29.87 -5.13
CA TYR A 152 -10.44 31.05 -5.96
C TYR A 152 -11.93 31.12 -6.31
N GLY A 153 -12.61 32.17 -5.88
CA GLY A 153 -14.05 32.34 -6.12
C GLY A 153 -14.41 33.02 -7.44
N ASN A 154 -13.40 33.49 -8.19
CA ASN A 154 -13.47 33.96 -9.57
C ASN A 154 -12.08 33.81 -10.20
N GLU A 155 -12.00 33.41 -11.47
CA GLU A 155 -10.72 33.21 -12.18
C GLU A 155 -10.02 34.54 -12.52
N GLU A 156 -10.79 35.60 -12.81
CA GLU A 156 -10.28 36.89 -13.29
C GLU A 156 -9.58 37.71 -12.18
N ASP A 157 -10.15 37.76 -10.97
CA ASP A 157 -9.66 38.61 -9.86
C ASP A 157 -8.64 37.93 -8.93
N LYS A 158 -8.55 36.59 -8.95
CA LYS A 158 -7.76 35.76 -7.99
C LYS A 158 -7.99 36.06 -6.51
N THR A 159 -9.10 36.69 -6.14
CA THR A 159 -9.44 37.00 -4.75
C THR A 159 -9.81 35.71 -3.99
N LEU A 160 -9.09 35.47 -2.88
CA LEU A 160 -9.35 34.36 -1.97
C LEU A 160 -10.67 34.62 -1.22
N ILE A 161 -11.66 33.73 -1.38
CA ILE A 161 -13.01 33.96 -0.82
C ILE A 161 -13.20 33.32 0.57
N THR A 162 -12.56 32.18 0.86
CA THR A 162 -12.61 31.52 2.19
C THR A 162 -11.35 30.72 2.50
N ASP A 163 -11.16 30.42 3.78
CA ASP A 163 -10.14 29.49 4.32
C ASP A 163 -10.03 28.17 3.53
N TRP A 164 -8.78 27.77 3.29
CA TRP A 164 -8.23 26.44 2.99
C TRP A 164 -9.25 25.38 2.51
N GLY A 165 -9.41 25.28 1.19
CA GLY A 165 -10.13 24.17 0.55
C GLY A 165 -9.37 22.84 0.66
N LYS A 166 -9.95 21.76 0.13
CA LYS A 166 -9.26 20.46 -0.04
C LYS A 166 -8.87 20.27 -1.50
N ARG A 167 -7.73 19.62 -1.77
CA ARG A 167 -7.31 19.29 -3.14
C ARG A 167 -8.35 18.41 -3.85
N ASP A 168 -8.52 18.66 -5.15
CA ASP A 168 -9.56 18.09 -6.02
C ASP A 168 -9.00 17.54 -7.36
N HIS A 169 -7.68 17.55 -7.51
CA HIS A 169 -6.92 17.09 -8.68
C HIS A 169 -5.74 16.21 -8.21
N SER A 170 -5.21 15.40 -9.11
CA SER A 170 -4.22 14.38 -8.74
C SER A 170 -2.86 15.01 -8.41
N PHE A 171 -2.05 14.35 -7.58
CA PHE A 171 -0.68 14.79 -7.33
C PHE A 171 0.29 13.64 -7.05
N ILE A 172 1.56 13.89 -7.36
CA ILE A 172 2.69 13.00 -7.04
C ILE A 172 3.77 13.82 -6.35
N VAL A 173 4.38 13.25 -5.31
CA VAL A 173 5.55 13.82 -4.62
C VAL A 173 6.67 12.79 -4.65
N PHE A 174 7.77 13.17 -5.31
CA PHE A 174 9.02 12.43 -5.29
C PHE A 174 9.88 12.94 -4.14
N GLY A 175 10.05 12.11 -3.12
CA GLY A 175 11.06 12.31 -2.08
C GLY A 175 12.38 11.63 -2.46
N LYS A 176 13.45 11.90 -1.70
CA LYS A 176 14.74 11.23 -1.88
C LYS A 176 14.65 9.72 -1.65
N TYR A 177 13.89 9.26 -0.65
CA TYR A 177 13.80 7.82 -0.31
C TYR A 177 12.43 7.18 -0.59
N GLU A 178 11.41 8.00 -0.81
CA GLU A 178 10.01 7.59 -0.93
C GLU A 178 9.31 8.30 -2.09
N VAL A 179 8.25 7.69 -2.62
CA VAL A 179 7.35 8.29 -3.61
C VAL A 179 5.91 8.15 -3.13
N VAL A 180 5.15 9.23 -3.27
CA VAL A 180 3.79 9.34 -2.76
C VAL A 180 2.88 9.89 -3.85
N ALA A 181 1.73 9.28 -4.07
CA ALA A 181 0.83 9.66 -5.15
C ALA A 181 -0.64 9.53 -4.71
N TYR A 182 -1.47 10.48 -5.14
CA TYR A 182 -2.91 10.51 -4.87
C TYR A 182 -3.66 10.75 -6.18
N ALA A 183 -4.61 9.87 -6.47
CA ALA A 183 -5.51 10.01 -7.63
C ALA A 183 -6.84 10.62 -7.17
N TYR A 184 -7.28 11.67 -7.86
CA TYR A 184 -8.52 12.39 -7.56
C TYR A 184 -9.52 12.31 -8.72
N ASN A 185 -10.80 12.48 -8.39
CA ASN A 185 -11.84 12.77 -9.38
C ASN A 185 -11.84 14.28 -9.64
N VAL A 186 -11.82 14.73 -10.90
CA VAL A 186 -11.92 16.16 -11.26
C VAL A 186 -13.04 16.84 -10.47
N GLY A 187 -12.70 17.90 -9.72
CA GLY A 187 -13.65 18.70 -8.94
C GLY A 187 -14.23 17.99 -7.70
N LYS A 188 -13.64 16.89 -7.22
CA LYS A 188 -14.07 16.22 -5.96
C LYS A 188 -12.93 16.20 -4.95
N SER A 189 -13.19 16.76 -3.77
CA SER A 189 -12.24 16.87 -2.64
C SER A 189 -11.93 15.56 -1.88
N THR A 190 -12.11 14.41 -2.53
CA THR A 190 -11.90 13.08 -1.95
C THR A 190 -11.10 12.23 -2.92
N ALA A 191 -9.91 11.80 -2.50
CA ALA A 191 -9.06 10.91 -3.28
C ALA A 191 -9.75 9.57 -3.53
N ILE A 192 -9.57 9.04 -4.74
CA ILE A 192 -10.06 7.73 -5.19
C ILE A 192 -9.20 6.62 -4.59
N GLY A 193 -7.90 6.89 -4.53
CA GLY A 193 -6.88 6.04 -3.94
C GLY A 193 -5.55 6.77 -3.87
N SER A 194 -4.61 6.16 -3.15
CA SER A 194 -3.26 6.68 -2.99
C SER A 194 -2.25 5.55 -2.98
N SER A 195 -1.01 5.86 -3.33
CA SER A 195 0.15 4.97 -3.24
C SER A 195 1.26 5.64 -2.44
N TYR A 196 1.97 4.84 -1.65
CA TYR A 196 3.09 5.27 -0.81
C TYR A 196 4.15 4.16 -0.86
N GLY A 197 5.29 4.44 -1.46
CA GLY A 197 6.34 3.48 -1.80
C GLY A 197 7.74 3.99 -1.52
N ASP A 198 8.74 3.11 -1.64
CA ASP A 198 10.16 3.45 -1.53
C ASP A 198 10.97 2.85 -2.69
N TYR A 199 12.20 3.32 -2.88
CA TYR A 199 13.04 2.87 -4.00
C TYR A 199 13.81 1.57 -3.72
N LYS A 200 13.65 0.94 -2.54
CA LYS A 200 14.51 -0.18 -2.08
C LYS A 200 14.45 -1.43 -2.97
N ASN A 201 13.39 -1.57 -3.76
CA ASN A 201 13.19 -2.70 -4.70
C ASN A 201 13.20 -2.26 -6.17
N MET A 202 13.60 -1.01 -6.45
CA MET A 202 13.89 -0.57 -7.82
C MET A 202 15.34 -0.91 -8.20
N GLU A 203 15.59 -1.02 -9.50
CA GLU A 203 16.93 -1.29 -10.03
C GLU A 203 17.76 0.00 -10.08
N ALA A 204 19.02 -0.05 -9.67
CA ALA A 204 19.90 1.12 -9.75
C ALA A 204 20.12 1.51 -11.22
N GLY A 205 19.95 2.80 -11.54
CA GLY A 205 19.85 3.31 -12.91
C GLY A 205 18.42 3.43 -13.46
N THR A 206 17.38 2.95 -12.75
CA THR A 206 15.97 3.20 -13.12
C THR A 206 15.72 4.70 -13.16
N ASN A 207 15.22 5.24 -14.27
CA ASN A 207 15.01 6.67 -14.46
C ASN A 207 13.53 6.97 -14.75
N VAL A 208 12.92 7.89 -13.98
CA VAL A 208 11.51 8.29 -14.18
C VAL A 208 11.29 8.86 -15.58
N ARG A 209 12.30 9.54 -16.15
CA ARG A 209 12.28 10.02 -17.54
C ARG A 209 12.09 8.87 -18.53
N SER A 210 12.83 7.78 -18.38
CA SER A 210 12.80 6.63 -19.31
C SER A 210 11.50 5.83 -19.29
N LEU A 211 10.56 6.11 -18.38
CA LEU A 211 9.19 5.59 -18.48
C LEU A 211 8.49 6.06 -19.78
N SER A 212 8.99 7.13 -20.41
CA SER A 212 8.67 7.59 -21.78
C SER A 212 8.94 6.55 -22.89
N THR A 213 9.78 5.55 -22.61
CA THR A 213 10.31 4.61 -23.60
C THR A 213 9.60 3.27 -23.45
N VAL A 214 8.89 2.86 -24.50
CA VAL A 214 7.92 1.76 -24.47
C VAL A 214 8.40 0.62 -25.36
N GLN A 215 8.67 -0.54 -24.75
CA GLN A 215 8.90 -1.77 -25.50
C GLN A 215 7.55 -2.41 -25.86
N ILE A 216 7.32 -2.61 -27.17
CA ILE A 216 6.12 -3.29 -27.69
C ILE A 216 6.39 -4.78 -27.92
N ASN A 217 7.55 -5.09 -28.50
CA ASN A 217 8.02 -6.45 -28.80
C ASN A 217 9.51 -6.55 -28.43
N GLU A 218 10.07 -7.76 -28.42
CA GLU A 218 11.51 -8.00 -28.17
C GLU A 218 12.42 -7.12 -29.06
N GLU A 219 12.04 -6.88 -30.31
CA GLU A 219 12.78 -6.07 -31.29
C GLU A 219 12.32 -4.60 -31.42
N THR A 220 11.22 -4.20 -30.77
CA THR A 220 10.54 -2.91 -31.05
C THR A 220 10.37 -2.06 -29.80
N THR A 221 11.16 -0.98 -29.73
CA THR A 221 11.07 0.07 -28.72
C THR A 221 10.65 1.38 -29.37
N LEU A 222 9.59 2.03 -28.85
CA LEU A 222 9.19 3.38 -29.23
C LEU A 222 9.63 4.37 -28.16
N LYS A 223 10.16 5.51 -28.57
CA LYS A 223 10.26 6.72 -27.74
C LYS A 223 9.15 7.68 -28.15
N LEU A 224 8.90 8.69 -27.32
CA LEU A 224 7.92 9.77 -27.57
C LEU A 224 8.01 10.34 -29.01
N ASN A 225 9.22 10.52 -29.53
CA ASN A 225 9.47 11.11 -30.86
C ASN A 225 9.13 10.17 -32.03
N ASP A 226 8.97 8.87 -31.78
CA ASP A 226 8.66 7.83 -32.78
C ASP A 226 7.13 7.55 -32.86
N VAL A 227 6.34 8.23 -32.02
CA VAL A 227 4.90 8.03 -31.89
C VAL A 227 4.16 8.72 -33.04
N ASN A 228 3.20 8.00 -33.62
CA ASN A 228 2.35 8.45 -34.71
C ASN A 228 0.95 7.83 -34.59
N ALA A 229 0.01 8.27 -35.42
CA ALA A 229 -1.40 7.86 -35.33
C ALA A 229 -1.64 6.33 -35.45
N SER A 230 -0.71 5.54 -35.98
CA SER A 230 -0.87 4.08 -36.10
C SER A 230 -0.37 3.30 -34.88
N ASN A 231 0.58 3.83 -34.10
CA ASN A 231 1.15 3.17 -32.92
C ASN A 231 0.76 3.83 -31.57
N PHE A 232 0.11 5.01 -31.60
CA PHE A 232 -0.25 5.79 -30.41
C PHE A 232 -0.97 5.00 -29.31
N THR A 233 -1.92 4.13 -29.65
CA THR A 233 -2.64 3.31 -28.64
C THR A 233 -1.70 2.33 -27.95
N GLN A 234 -0.85 1.62 -28.70
CA GLN A 234 0.12 0.67 -28.15
C GLN A 234 1.18 1.39 -27.31
N TYR A 235 1.63 2.56 -27.76
CA TYR A 235 2.51 3.43 -26.98
C TYR A 235 1.85 3.86 -25.67
N LYS A 236 0.60 4.35 -25.71
CA LYS A 236 -0.12 4.80 -24.51
C LYS A 236 -0.33 3.66 -23.50
N ASP A 237 -0.75 2.48 -23.96
CA ASP A 237 -0.96 1.33 -23.09
C ASP A 237 0.36 0.86 -22.44
N GLY A 238 1.45 0.81 -23.21
CA GLY A 238 2.77 0.46 -22.70
C GLY A 238 3.37 1.51 -21.76
N PHE A 239 3.25 2.80 -22.08
CA PHE A 239 3.61 3.92 -21.20
C PHE A 239 2.85 3.85 -19.87
N TRP A 240 1.56 3.54 -19.93
CA TRP A 240 0.74 3.37 -18.73
C TRP A 240 1.15 2.15 -17.91
N ASN A 241 1.59 1.06 -18.57
CA ASN A 241 2.12 -0.11 -17.89
C ASN A 241 3.51 0.14 -17.26
N ASN A 242 4.39 0.94 -17.90
CA ASN A 242 5.65 1.40 -17.30
C ASN A 242 5.40 2.12 -15.97
N TRP A 243 4.43 3.06 -15.92
CA TRP A 243 4.06 3.77 -14.70
C TRP A 243 3.42 2.87 -13.63
N LYS A 244 2.56 1.91 -14.03
CA LYS A 244 2.06 0.89 -13.10
C LYS A 244 3.19 0.05 -12.53
N GLU A 245 4.15 -0.39 -13.34
CA GLU A 245 5.29 -1.18 -12.89
C GLU A 245 6.18 -0.38 -11.93
N PHE A 246 6.44 0.90 -12.23
CA PHE A 246 7.15 1.82 -11.34
C PHE A 246 6.48 1.89 -9.95
N PHE A 247 5.18 2.19 -9.88
CA PHE A 247 4.47 2.22 -8.60
C PHE A 247 4.40 0.84 -7.93
N ASN A 248 4.31 -0.24 -8.70
CA ASN A 248 4.32 -1.60 -8.17
C ASN A 248 5.66 -1.98 -7.54
N LYS A 249 6.77 -1.65 -8.19
CA LYS A 249 8.13 -1.77 -7.65
C LYS A 249 8.31 -0.91 -6.39
N ALA A 250 7.84 0.34 -6.41
CA ALA A 250 7.88 1.24 -5.26
C ALA A 250 7.15 0.68 -4.04
N TYR A 251 6.01 0.03 -4.25
CA TYR A 251 5.17 -0.50 -3.18
C TYR A 251 5.66 -1.84 -2.60
N LEU A 252 6.65 -2.52 -3.20
CA LEU A 252 7.07 -3.88 -2.80
C LEU A 252 7.48 -3.97 -1.32
N TYR A 253 8.30 -3.04 -0.82
CA TYR A 253 8.73 -3.03 0.59
C TYR A 253 7.55 -2.79 1.53
N ASN A 254 6.78 -1.72 1.28
CA ASN A 254 5.63 -1.33 2.10
C ASN A 254 4.53 -2.40 2.11
N ARG A 255 4.34 -3.13 1.02
CA ARG A 255 3.45 -4.30 0.94
C ARG A 255 3.95 -5.47 1.79
N GLY A 256 5.25 -5.73 1.79
CA GLY A 256 5.89 -6.76 2.62
C GLY A 256 5.72 -6.44 4.11
N GLU A 257 6.08 -5.22 4.51
CA GLU A 257 5.90 -4.71 5.87
C GLU A 257 4.43 -4.75 6.31
N LEU A 258 3.50 -4.22 5.50
CA LEU A 258 2.07 -4.24 5.80
C LEU A 258 1.53 -5.66 5.95
N THR A 259 1.93 -6.57 5.06
CA THR A 259 1.54 -7.99 5.13
C THR A 259 2.04 -8.63 6.43
N TRP A 260 3.33 -8.55 6.74
CA TRP A 260 3.87 -9.15 7.96
C TRP A 260 3.29 -8.52 9.23
N ARG A 261 3.16 -7.20 9.31
CA ARG A 261 2.53 -6.51 10.44
C ARG A 261 1.09 -6.97 10.67
N THR A 262 0.31 -7.09 9.60
CA THR A 262 -1.10 -7.51 9.68
C THR A 262 -1.22 -8.99 10.05
N THR A 263 -0.41 -9.85 9.44
CA THR A 263 -0.31 -11.29 9.74
C THR A 263 0.09 -11.56 11.18
N LEU A 264 1.12 -10.88 11.69
CA LEU A 264 1.60 -11.05 13.07
C LEU A 264 0.61 -10.48 14.10
N LEU A 265 -0.07 -9.38 13.79
CA LEU A 265 -1.13 -8.83 14.63
C LEU A 265 -2.33 -9.78 14.74
N MET A 266 -2.78 -10.36 13.62
CA MET A 266 -3.86 -11.36 13.62
C MET A 266 -3.44 -12.66 14.32
N PHE A 267 -2.17 -13.09 14.19
CA PHE A 267 -1.63 -14.20 14.98
C PHE A 267 -1.69 -13.92 16.49
N GLY A 268 -1.23 -12.74 16.91
CA GLY A 268 -1.27 -12.31 18.31
C GLY A 268 -2.69 -12.24 18.88
N ILE A 269 -3.65 -11.73 18.10
CA ILE A 269 -5.07 -11.70 18.48
C ILE A 269 -5.62 -13.12 18.66
N ASN A 270 -5.40 -14.03 17.71
CA ASN A 270 -5.91 -15.40 17.79
C ASN A 270 -5.29 -16.21 18.94
N LEU A 271 -4.00 -15.98 19.24
CA LEU A 271 -3.34 -16.53 20.42
C LEU A 271 -3.96 -16.00 21.73
N ALA A 272 -4.16 -14.68 21.83
CA ALA A 272 -4.76 -14.04 22.99
C ALA A 272 -6.21 -14.49 23.22
N LEU A 273 -7.01 -14.63 22.16
CA LEU A 273 -8.37 -15.17 22.22
C LEU A 273 -8.39 -16.63 22.69
N THR A 274 -7.44 -17.46 22.25
CA THR A 274 -7.32 -18.85 22.71
C THR A 274 -7.04 -18.92 24.22
N ILE A 275 -6.11 -18.10 24.72
CA ILE A 275 -5.75 -18.04 26.15
C ILE A 275 -6.94 -17.49 26.96
N PHE A 276 -7.68 -16.51 26.42
CA PHE A 276 -8.89 -16.01 27.07
C PHE A 276 -10.00 -17.07 27.13
N MET A 277 -10.16 -17.91 26.10
CA MET A 277 -11.09 -19.05 26.12
C MET A 277 -10.66 -20.13 27.12
N GLY A 278 -9.37 -20.45 27.24
CA GLY A 278 -8.84 -21.36 28.26
C GLY A 278 -9.10 -20.84 29.69
N LEU A 279 -8.84 -19.56 29.92
CA LEU A 279 -9.17 -18.85 31.16
C LEU A 279 -10.68 -18.85 31.46
N MET A 280 -11.54 -18.64 30.46
CA MET A 280 -12.99 -18.72 30.64
C MET A 280 -13.44 -20.13 31.07
N ILE A 281 -12.95 -21.18 30.40
CA ILE A 281 -13.23 -22.57 30.77
C ILE A 281 -12.78 -22.83 32.21
N PHE A 282 -11.60 -22.34 32.60
CA PHE A 282 -11.10 -22.44 33.97
C PHE A 282 -12.01 -21.72 34.99
N LEU A 283 -12.39 -20.46 34.74
CA LEU A 283 -13.24 -19.70 35.65
C LEU A 283 -14.64 -20.31 35.81
N LEU A 284 -15.27 -20.73 34.71
CA LEU A 284 -16.59 -21.37 34.71
C LEU A 284 -16.57 -22.72 35.46
N THR A 285 -15.47 -23.47 35.35
CA THR A 285 -15.31 -24.75 36.08
C THR A 285 -14.99 -24.57 37.57
N ARG A 286 -14.52 -23.40 38.02
CA ARG A 286 -14.19 -23.15 39.44
C ARG A 286 -15.38 -22.93 40.40
N GLY A 287 -16.62 -22.92 39.91
CA GLY A 287 -17.82 -22.83 40.76
C GLY A 287 -17.84 -23.91 41.87
N LYS A 288 -18.20 -23.55 43.11
CA LYS A 288 -18.09 -24.43 44.29
C LYS A 288 -18.81 -25.79 44.13
N THR A 289 -19.92 -25.79 43.41
CA THR A 289 -20.80 -26.93 43.11
C THR A 289 -20.60 -27.54 41.72
N ASN A 290 -19.66 -27.04 40.91
CA ASN A 290 -19.46 -27.52 39.55
C ASN A 290 -18.72 -28.87 39.55
N PRO A 291 -19.25 -29.96 38.95
CA PRO A 291 -18.57 -31.26 38.90
C PRO A 291 -17.23 -31.20 38.14
N PHE A 292 -17.04 -30.23 37.25
CA PHE A 292 -15.80 -30.05 36.49
C PHE A 292 -14.72 -29.25 37.24
N ARG A 293 -14.95 -28.87 38.50
CA ARG A 293 -13.98 -28.16 39.37
C ARG A 293 -12.63 -28.88 39.55
N ILE A 294 -12.58 -30.16 39.19
CA ILE A 294 -11.36 -30.99 39.11
C ILE A 294 -10.35 -30.54 38.03
N TYR A 295 -10.74 -29.72 37.05
CA TYR A 295 -9.83 -29.30 35.97
C TYR A 295 -8.76 -28.31 36.49
N LYS A 296 -7.54 -28.45 35.97
CA LYS A 296 -6.42 -27.52 36.22
C LYS A 296 -6.35 -26.46 35.12
N PHE A 297 -5.73 -25.31 35.41
CA PHE A 297 -5.58 -24.21 34.45
C PHE A 297 -4.99 -24.67 33.10
N MET A 298 -3.83 -25.35 33.12
CA MET A 298 -3.22 -25.91 31.90
C MET A 298 -4.10 -26.95 31.19
N GLU A 299 -4.96 -27.69 31.89
CA GLU A 299 -5.90 -28.62 31.27
C GLU A 299 -6.99 -27.85 30.52
N CYS A 300 -7.46 -26.71 31.05
CA CYS A 300 -8.39 -25.80 30.37
C CYS A 300 -7.75 -25.12 29.15
N GLU A 301 -6.50 -24.67 29.25
CA GLU A 301 -5.72 -24.16 28.11
C GLU A 301 -5.57 -25.21 27.01
N PHE A 302 -5.28 -26.48 27.37
CA PHE A 302 -5.23 -27.54 26.37
C PHE A 302 -6.60 -27.86 25.78
N ILE A 303 -7.69 -27.85 26.55
CA ILE A 303 -9.05 -27.99 26.00
C ILE A 303 -9.35 -26.87 24.98
N SER A 304 -8.99 -25.62 25.28
CA SER A 304 -9.08 -24.48 24.35
C SER A 304 -8.26 -24.73 23.07
N GLY A 305 -7.03 -25.21 23.23
CA GLY A 305 -6.17 -25.66 22.13
C GLY A 305 -6.81 -26.74 21.26
N TRP A 306 -7.55 -27.68 21.85
CA TRP A 306 -8.30 -28.71 21.11
C TRP A 306 -9.58 -28.18 20.43
N THR A 307 -10.20 -27.10 20.91
CA THR A 307 -11.35 -26.46 20.24
C THR A 307 -10.97 -25.53 19.09
N THR A 308 -9.72 -25.05 19.00
CA THR A 308 -9.32 -24.04 18.00
C THR A 308 -9.51 -24.42 16.53
N LEU A 309 -9.59 -25.72 16.19
CA LEU A 309 -9.87 -26.19 14.82
C LEU A 309 -11.35 -26.46 14.56
N ALA A 310 -12.22 -26.42 15.57
CA ALA A 310 -13.64 -26.63 15.37
C ALA A 310 -14.27 -25.40 14.67
N PRO A 311 -15.13 -25.60 13.66
CA PRO A 311 -15.96 -24.52 13.15
C PRO A 311 -16.96 -24.06 14.21
N GLY A 312 -17.20 -22.75 14.27
CA GLY A 312 -18.28 -22.13 15.04
C GLY A 312 -19.58 -22.03 14.25
#